data_AF-A0A4Q3CEX3-F1
#
_entry.id   AF-A0A4Q3CEX3-F1
#
_cell.length_a   1.000
_cell.length_b   1.000
_cell.length_c   1.000
_cell.angle_alpha   90.00
_cell.angle_beta   90.00
_cell.angle_gamma   90.00
#
_symmetry.space_group_name_H-M   'P 1'
#
loop_
_entity.id
_entity.type
_entity.pdbx_description
1 polymer ?
#
loop_
_entity_poly.entity_id
_entity_poly.type
_entity_poly.pdbx_seq_one_letter_code
_entity_poly.pdbx_strand_id
1 'polypeptide(L)'
;MDVLALNGPVDYRLDRLGSMQTWLVPNGDEATAQLSAAFFRLTDYPPEDREHVPACELPVQGGRELLVPKCLKGVAVFSFKRLCGEARGAADYLAIARRFHTVILVGIPKLGPENRNEAARFVTLIDALYEHRVKLLAAADAEPEHLYEAGDGRFEFDRTVSRLMEMRSDEYLAEGHGER
;
A
#
# COMPACT_ATOMS: atom_id res chain seq x y z
N MET A 1 3.42 -31.04 -3.34
CA MET A 1 3.94 -29.67 -3.21
C MET A 1 2.99 -28.99 -2.26
N ASP A 2 3.30 -29.04 -0.97
CA ASP A 2 2.42 -28.53 0.09
C ASP A 2 2.47 -27.01 0.10
N VAL A 3 1.43 -26.39 -0.44
CA VAL A 3 1.14 -24.99 -0.16
C VAL A 3 0.53 -24.97 1.23
N LEU A 4 1.36 -24.67 2.25
CA LEU A 4 0.91 -24.32 3.59
C LEU A 4 0.09 -23.01 3.48
N ALA A 5 -1.21 -23.15 3.27
CA ALA A 5 -2.16 -22.08 3.47
C ALA A 5 -2.16 -21.74 4.97
N LEU A 6 -1.40 -20.71 5.35
CA LEU A 6 -1.48 -20.07 6.65
C LEU A 6 -2.81 -19.28 6.74
N ASN A 7 -3.93 -20.00 6.75
CA ASN A 7 -5.20 -19.46 7.21
C ASN A 7 -5.10 -19.28 8.73
N GLY A 8 -4.62 -18.12 9.17
CA GLY A 8 -4.62 -17.73 10.56
C GLY A 8 -6.04 -17.36 11.01
N PRO A 9 -6.58 -17.98 12.08
CA PRO A 9 -7.90 -17.68 12.61
C PRO A 9 -7.83 -16.39 13.45
N VAL A 10 -8.65 -15.39 13.09
CA VAL A 10 -8.69 -14.02 13.67
C VAL A 10 -7.40 -13.24 13.42
N ASP A 11 -7.46 -12.24 12.54
CA ASP A 11 -6.29 -11.42 12.19
C ASP A 11 -5.93 -10.50 13.37
N TYR A 12 -5.08 -10.98 14.29
CA TYR A 12 -4.51 -10.20 15.39
C TYR A 12 -3.80 -8.92 14.90
N ARG A 13 -3.54 -8.77 13.59
CA ARG A 13 -3.01 -7.53 13.01
C ARG A 13 -4.07 -6.43 12.92
N LEU A 14 -5.35 -6.78 12.76
CA LEU A 14 -6.44 -5.81 12.82
C LEU A 14 -6.51 -5.17 14.21
N ASP A 15 -6.41 -5.97 15.26
CA ASP A 15 -6.38 -5.47 16.65
C ASP A 15 -5.21 -4.49 16.86
N ARG A 16 -4.06 -4.74 16.20
CA ARG A 16 -2.89 -3.85 16.21
C ARG A 16 -3.06 -2.59 15.35
N LEU A 17 -3.86 -2.64 14.28
CA LEU A 17 -4.26 -1.45 13.53
C LEU A 17 -5.19 -0.57 14.38
N GLY A 18 -6.05 -1.16 15.20
CA GLY A 18 -6.94 -0.45 16.11
C GLY A 18 -7.74 0.63 15.38
N SER A 19 -7.81 1.82 15.97
CA SER A 19 -8.50 2.99 15.39
C SER A 19 -7.59 3.86 14.49
N MET A 20 -6.51 3.32 13.91
CA MET A 20 -5.64 4.09 13.03
C MET A 20 -6.35 4.48 11.75
N GLN A 21 -6.17 5.75 11.35
CA GLN A 21 -6.55 6.17 10.02
C GLN A 21 -5.63 5.52 8.98
N THR A 22 -6.23 4.85 8.01
CA THR A 22 -5.56 4.20 6.88
C THR A 22 -5.28 5.16 5.72
N TRP A 23 -5.86 6.35 5.74
CA TRP A 23 -5.61 7.40 4.76
C TRP A 23 -5.45 8.74 5.49
N LEU A 24 -4.29 9.38 5.31
CA LEU A 24 -3.91 10.62 5.98
C LEU A 24 -3.77 11.74 4.96
N VAL A 25 -4.37 12.89 5.27
CA VAL A 25 -4.36 14.09 4.43
C VAL A 25 -4.14 15.32 5.32
N PRO A 26 -3.27 16.28 4.91
CA PRO A 26 -2.37 16.23 3.76
C PRO A 26 -1.12 15.38 4.02
N ASN A 27 -0.27 15.23 3.00
CA ASN A 27 1.12 14.83 3.21
C ASN A 27 1.82 15.79 4.19
N GLY A 28 2.81 15.29 4.91
CA GLY A 28 3.64 16.10 5.81
C GLY A 28 4.29 15.27 6.90
N ASP A 29 4.96 15.96 7.82
CA ASP A 29 5.69 15.34 8.93
C ASP A 29 4.76 14.57 9.88
N GLU A 30 3.57 15.12 10.14
CA GLU A 30 2.56 14.48 10.99
C GLU A 30 2.08 13.15 10.40
N ALA A 31 1.69 13.14 9.12
CA ALA A 31 1.28 11.92 8.44
C ALA A 31 2.41 10.89 8.40
N THR A 32 3.64 11.35 8.16
CA THR A 32 4.84 10.50 8.16
C THR A 32 5.09 9.88 9.54
N ALA A 33 4.93 10.65 10.62
CA ALA A 33 5.07 10.17 11.98
C ALA A 33 4.02 9.11 12.33
N GLN A 34 2.75 9.33 11.96
CA GLN A 34 1.66 8.37 12.19
C GLN A 34 1.87 7.06 11.43
N LEU A 35 2.24 7.11 10.15
CA LEU A 35 2.55 5.91 9.37
C LEU A 35 3.80 5.19 9.88
N SER A 36 4.82 5.93 10.34
CA SER A 36 5.98 5.32 10.99
C SER A 36 5.59 4.60 12.27
N ALA A 37 4.73 5.18 13.10
CA ALA A 37 4.22 4.54 14.32
C ALA A 37 3.38 3.30 13.99
N ALA A 38 2.58 3.35 12.91
CA ALA A 38 1.84 2.19 12.42
C ALA A 38 2.77 1.04 12.01
N PHE A 39 3.84 1.33 11.25
CA PHE A 39 4.84 0.32 10.87
C PHE A 39 5.42 -0.41 12.08
N PHE A 40 5.88 0.33 13.10
CA PHE A 40 6.50 -0.26 14.28
C PHE A 40 5.52 -1.09 15.11
N ARG A 41 4.26 -0.64 15.26
CA ARG A 41 3.20 -1.41 15.92
C ARG A 41 2.86 -2.70 15.18
N LEU A 42 2.77 -2.66 13.86
CA LEU A 42 2.44 -3.84 13.05
C LEU A 42 3.56 -4.87 13.04
N THR A 43 4.80 -4.42 13.25
CA THR A 43 5.98 -5.28 13.16
C THR A 43 6.56 -5.68 14.52
N ASP A 44 6.03 -5.18 15.64
CA ASP A 44 6.66 -5.22 16.98
C ASP A 44 8.15 -4.84 16.95
N TYR A 45 8.53 -3.91 16.09
CA TYR A 45 9.93 -3.49 15.97
C TYR A 45 10.15 -2.22 16.80
N PRO A 46 11.24 -2.11 17.57
CA PRO A 46 11.50 -0.96 18.43
C PRO A 46 11.67 0.33 17.61
N PRO A 47 10.85 1.38 17.84
CA PRO A 47 10.96 2.66 17.12
C PRO A 47 12.31 3.35 17.26
N GLU A 48 13.01 3.15 18.38
CA GLU A 48 14.36 3.64 18.65
C GLU A 48 15.41 3.06 17.68
N ASP A 49 15.13 1.91 17.06
CA ASP A 49 16.05 1.21 16.17
C ASP A 49 15.70 1.41 14.68
N ARG A 50 15.01 2.50 14.36
CA ARG A 50 14.46 2.78 13.02
C ARG A 50 15.47 2.78 11.87
N GLU A 51 16.74 2.99 12.17
CA GLU A 51 17.84 3.01 11.20
C GLU A 51 18.24 1.61 10.73
N HIS A 52 17.95 0.58 11.53
CA HIS A 52 18.30 -0.82 11.23
C HIS A 52 17.11 -1.64 10.72
N VAL A 53 15.98 -0.99 10.41
CA VAL A 53 14.86 -1.66 9.74
C VAL A 53 15.35 -2.27 8.42
N PRO A 54 15.20 -3.59 8.22
CA PRO A 54 15.77 -4.25 7.07
C PRO A 54 15.11 -3.81 5.77
N ALA A 55 15.91 -3.72 4.72
CA ALA A 55 15.44 -3.73 3.35
C ALA A 55 15.26 -5.19 2.89
N CYS A 56 14.44 -5.39 1.86
CA CYS A 56 14.35 -6.67 1.16
C CYS A 56 14.31 -6.48 -0.34
N GLU A 57 14.84 -7.47 -1.04
CA GLU A 57 14.70 -7.63 -2.47
C GLU A 57 13.48 -8.51 -2.72
N LEU A 58 12.54 -7.99 -3.50
CA LEU A 58 11.36 -8.71 -3.95
C LEU A 58 11.63 -9.22 -5.37
N PRO A 59 11.71 -10.54 -5.59
CA PRO A 59 11.76 -11.10 -6.93
C PRO A 59 10.47 -10.76 -7.67
N VAL A 60 10.60 -10.20 -8.88
CA VAL A 60 9.47 -9.92 -9.77
C VAL A 60 9.67 -10.67 -11.09
N GLN A 61 8.62 -10.70 -11.93
CA GLN A 61 8.66 -11.44 -13.18
C GLN A 61 9.79 -10.95 -14.11
N GLY A 62 10.40 -11.89 -14.83
CA GLY A 62 11.46 -11.61 -15.80
C GLY A 62 12.86 -11.51 -15.18
N GLY A 63 13.08 -12.09 -14.00
CA GLY A 63 14.39 -12.13 -13.34
C GLY A 63 14.85 -10.77 -12.80
N ARG A 64 13.94 -9.80 -12.67
CA ARG A 64 14.21 -8.51 -12.05
C ARG A 64 13.93 -8.60 -10.55
N GLU A 65 14.51 -7.66 -9.81
CA GLU A 65 14.28 -7.50 -8.38
C GLU A 65 13.81 -6.08 -8.09
N LEU A 66 12.89 -5.96 -7.13
CA LEU A 66 12.36 -4.70 -6.63
C LEU A 66 12.86 -4.49 -5.21
N LEU A 67 13.67 -3.44 -5.02
CA LEU A 67 14.16 -3.05 -3.70
C LEU A 67 13.03 -2.42 -2.89
N VAL A 68 12.75 -3.01 -1.74
CA VAL A 68 11.85 -2.48 -0.71
C VAL A 68 12.70 -1.89 0.41
N PRO A 69 12.75 -0.55 0.56
CA PRO A 69 13.67 0.10 1.51
C PRO A 69 13.48 -0.30 2.96
N LYS A 70 12.22 -0.55 3.34
CA LYS A 70 11.85 -0.96 4.69
C LYS A 70 10.74 -2.00 4.57
N CYS A 71 11.03 -3.21 5.01
CA CYS A 71 10.04 -4.28 5.04
C CYS A 71 10.33 -5.21 6.22
N LEU A 72 9.29 -5.58 6.95
CA LEU A 72 9.43 -6.50 8.07
C LEU A 72 8.12 -7.21 8.34
N LYS A 73 8.17 -8.50 8.68
CA LYS A 73 7.01 -9.34 9.04
C LYS A 73 5.82 -9.29 8.07
N GLY A 74 6.04 -8.96 6.79
CA GLY A 74 4.95 -8.86 5.79
C GLY A 74 4.35 -7.45 5.63
N VAL A 75 4.95 -6.44 6.27
CA VAL A 75 4.67 -5.02 6.05
C VAL A 75 5.77 -4.41 5.17
N ALA A 76 5.40 -3.61 4.17
CA ALA A 76 6.34 -2.88 3.33
C ALA A 76 6.06 -1.37 3.32
N VAL A 77 7.10 -0.56 3.23
CA VAL A 77 7.01 0.90 3.10
C VAL A 77 7.56 1.34 1.75
N PHE A 78 6.77 2.11 1.01
CA PHE A 78 7.14 2.69 -0.27
C PHE A 78 6.77 4.17 -0.33
N SER A 79 7.54 4.94 -1.09
CA SER A 79 7.10 6.26 -1.58
C SER A 79 6.35 6.11 -2.90
N PHE A 80 5.33 6.92 -3.13
CA PHE A 80 4.61 6.99 -4.40
C PHE A 80 5.56 7.13 -5.60
N LYS A 81 6.55 8.03 -5.50
CA LYS A 81 7.56 8.25 -6.55
C LYS A 81 8.27 6.97 -7.00
N ARG A 82 8.56 6.05 -6.09
CA ARG A 82 9.27 4.78 -6.40
C ARG A 82 8.36 3.74 -7.05
N LEU A 83 7.09 3.65 -6.63
CA LEU A 83 6.17 2.68 -7.22
C LEU A 83 5.59 3.20 -8.53
N CYS A 84 5.08 4.43 -8.54
CA CYS A 84 4.32 4.96 -9.65
C CYS A 84 5.14 5.87 -10.58
N GLY A 85 6.27 6.44 -10.14
CA GLY A 85 7.15 7.26 -10.97
C GLY A 85 8.12 6.46 -11.85
N GLU A 86 8.44 5.23 -11.48
CA GLU A 86 9.36 4.36 -12.22
C GLU A 86 8.60 3.44 -13.20
N ALA A 87 9.30 2.89 -14.19
CA ALA A 87 8.74 1.95 -15.15
C ALA A 87 8.44 0.59 -14.48
N ARG A 88 7.30 0.52 -13.79
CA ARG A 88 6.73 -0.68 -13.17
C ARG A 88 5.52 -1.18 -13.96
N GLY A 89 5.37 -2.50 -14.04
CA GLY A 89 4.25 -3.16 -14.69
C GLY A 89 3.34 -3.89 -13.70
N ALA A 90 2.20 -4.39 -14.17
CA ALA A 90 1.22 -5.12 -13.35
C ALA A 90 1.85 -6.29 -12.55
N ALA A 91 2.78 -7.02 -13.16
CA ALA A 91 3.50 -8.13 -12.50
C ALA A 91 4.31 -7.70 -11.26
N ASP A 92 4.82 -6.45 -11.24
CA ASP A 92 5.56 -5.92 -10.11
C ASP A 92 4.62 -5.66 -8.92
N TYR A 93 3.47 -5.04 -9.18
CA TYR A 93 2.46 -4.79 -8.15
C TYR A 93 1.82 -6.07 -7.63
N LEU A 94 1.63 -7.05 -8.50
CA LEU A 94 1.13 -8.36 -8.10
C LEU A 94 2.14 -9.11 -7.20
N ALA A 95 3.44 -8.98 -7.47
CA ALA A 95 4.47 -9.52 -6.58
C ALA A 95 4.44 -8.85 -5.20
N ILE A 96 4.24 -7.52 -5.15
CA ILE A 96 4.08 -6.77 -3.89
C ILE A 96 2.84 -7.29 -3.15
N ALA A 97 1.71 -7.37 -3.83
CA ALA A 97 0.43 -7.78 -3.26
C ALA A 97 0.45 -9.20 -2.68
N ARG A 98 1.17 -10.13 -3.33
CA ARG A 98 1.36 -11.49 -2.82
C ARG A 98 2.32 -11.56 -1.63
N ARG A 99 3.35 -10.72 -1.60
CA ARG A 99 4.41 -10.80 -0.58
C ARG A 99 4.05 -10.10 0.73
N PHE A 100 3.24 -9.05 0.66
CA PHE A 100 2.97 -8.16 1.79
C PHE A 100 1.48 -8.09 2.07
N HIS A 101 1.10 -8.39 3.31
CA HIS A 101 -0.28 -8.25 3.77
C HIS A 101 -0.64 -6.79 4.07
N THR A 102 0.37 -5.93 4.24
CA THR A 102 0.21 -4.50 4.50
C THR A 102 1.22 -3.70 3.71
N VAL A 103 0.75 -2.66 3.02
CA VAL A 103 1.57 -1.70 2.29
C VAL A 103 1.34 -0.32 2.87
N ILE A 104 2.44 0.35 3.22
CA ILE A 104 2.47 1.74 3.63
C ILE A 104 2.98 2.57 2.45
N LEU A 105 2.16 3.51 1.96
CA LEU A 105 2.46 4.33 0.80
C LEU A 105 2.52 5.82 1.17
N VAL A 106 3.70 6.42 1.09
CA VAL A 106 3.90 7.83 1.47
C VAL A 106 4.04 8.75 0.26
N GLY A 107 3.61 10.01 0.43
CA GLY A 107 3.89 11.08 -0.53
C GLY A 107 3.09 10.94 -1.83
N ILE A 108 1.82 10.51 -1.75
CA ILE A 108 0.94 10.46 -2.91
C ILE A 108 0.55 11.90 -3.27
N PRO A 109 0.96 12.43 -4.44
CA PRO A 109 0.64 13.80 -4.81
C PRO A 109 -0.82 13.89 -5.28
N LYS A 110 -1.35 15.11 -5.43
CA LYS A 110 -2.49 15.32 -6.32
C LYS A 110 -2.10 14.90 -7.74
N LEU A 111 -2.96 14.12 -8.37
CA LEU A 111 -2.78 13.59 -9.70
C LEU A 111 -3.56 14.44 -10.72
N GLY A 112 -3.02 14.55 -11.92
CA GLY A 112 -3.51 15.40 -13.00
C GLY A 112 -3.01 14.93 -14.37
N PRO A 113 -3.39 15.62 -15.46
CA PRO A 113 -3.00 15.25 -16.82
C PRO A 113 -1.48 15.14 -17.03
N GLU A 114 -0.70 15.93 -16.29
CA GLU A 114 0.76 15.97 -16.33
C GLU A 114 1.42 14.70 -15.77
N ASN A 115 0.74 13.94 -14.92
CA ASN A 115 1.23 12.71 -14.30
C ASN A 115 0.32 11.50 -14.63
N ARG A 116 -0.25 11.49 -15.84
CA ARG A 116 -1.16 10.43 -16.31
C ARG A 116 -0.58 9.01 -16.20
N ASN A 117 0.73 8.85 -16.41
CA ASN A 117 1.37 7.53 -16.37
C ASN A 117 1.47 7.03 -14.93
N GLU A 118 1.79 7.93 -14.01
CA GLU A 118 1.81 7.71 -12.57
C GLU A 118 0.41 7.37 -12.06
N ALA A 119 -0.62 8.10 -12.53
CA ALA A 119 -2.01 7.82 -12.20
C ALA A 119 -2.44 6.42 -12.69
N ALA A 120 -2.16 6.05 -13.93
CA ALA A 120 -2.47 4.71 -14.46
C ALA A 120 -1.74 3.59 -13.69
N ARG A 121 -0.49 3.83 -13.29
CA ARG A 121 0.28 2.92 -12.44
C ARG A 121 -0.30 2.83 -11.03
N PHE A 122 -0.79 3.93 -10.48
CA PHE A 122 -1.47 3.94 -9.19
C PHE A 122 -2.77 3.14 -9.23
N VAL A 123 -3.59 3.30 -10.27
CA VAL A 123 -4.77 2.45 -10.51
C VAL A 123 -4.37 0.97 -10.52
N THR A 124 -3.34 0.62 -11.28
CA THR A 124 -2.86 -0.77 -11.36
C THR A 124 -2.37 -1.31 -10.01
N LEU A 125 -1.69 -0.47 -9.22
CA LEU A 125 -1.26 -0.82 -7.86
C LEU A 125 -2.47 -1.08 -6.96
N ILE A 126 -3.43 -0.16 -6.90
CA ILE A 126 -4.63 -0.32 -6.06
C ILE A 126 -5.40 -1.56 -6.43
N ASP A 127 -5.54 -1.86 -7.72
CA ASP A 127 -6.23 -3.07 -8.19
C ASP A 127 -5.55 -4.34 -7.67
N ALA A 128 -4.22 -4.44 -7.80
CA ALA A 128 -3.46 -5.58 -7.31
C ALA A 128 -3.56 -5.74 -5.78
N LEU A 129 -3.46 -4.64 -5.03
CA LEU A 129 -3.59 -4.65 -3.57
C LEU A 129 -5.00 -5.07 -3.14
N TYR A 130 -6.02 -4.52 -3.82
CA TYR A 130 -7.42 -4.77 -3.55
C TYR A 130 -7.76 -6.26 -3.74
N GLU A 131 -7.36 -6.84 -4.88
CA GLU A 131 -7.59 -8.25 -5.22
C GLU A 131 -6.95 -9.24 -4.24
N HIS A 132 -5.90 -8.83 -3.53
CA HIS A 132 -5.17 -9.66 -2.56
C HIS A 132 -5.50 -9.32 -1.11
N ARG A 133 -6.52 -8.48 -0.86
CA ARG A 133 -6.92 -8.07 0.51
C ARG A 133 -5.76 -7.45 1.30
N VAL A 134 -4.94 -6.65 0.63
CA VAL A 134 -3.80 -5.96 1.23
C VAL A 134 -4.27 -4.70 1.94
N LYS A 135 -3.84 -4.53 3.18
CA LYS A 135 -4.16 -3.36 4.00
C LYS A 135 -3.28 -2.22 3.52
N LEU A 136 -3.90 -1.15 3.03
CA LEU A 136 -3.19 0.05 2.59
C LEU A 136 -3.24 1.11 3.69
N LEU A 137 -2.07 1.59 4.12
CA LEU A 137 -1.96 2.80 4.91
C LEU A 137 -1.26 3.86 4.06
N ALA A 138 -1.85 5.04 3.91
CA ALA A 138 -1.36 6.02 2.94
C ALA A 138 -1.33 7.44 3.50
N ALA A 139 -0.40 8.24 2.98
CA ALA A 139 -0.39 9.70 3.11
C ALA A 139 -0.49 10.33 1.71
N ALA A 140 -1.40 11.28 1.55
CA ALA A 140 -1.70 11.90 0.27
C ALA A 140 -1.99 13.41 0.40
N ASP A 141 -1.82 14.16 -0.70
CA ASP A 141 -2.14 15.59 -0.76
C ASP A 141 -3.66 15.87 -0.79
N ALA A 142 -4.49 14.84 -0.95
CA ALA A 142 -5.95 14.95 -1.02
C ALA A 142 -6.64 13.64 -0.61
N GLU A 143 -7.92 13.73 -0.25
CA GLU A 143 -8.80 12.56 -0.12
C GLU A 143 -8.95 11.85 -1.48
N PRO A 144 -9.27 10.54 -1.51
CA PRO A 144 -9.38 9.78 -2.76
C PRO A 144 -10.26 10.44 -3.82
N GLU A 145 -11.41 10.98 -3.42
CA GLU A 145 -12.39 11.67 -4.29
C GLU A 145 -11.81 12.93 -4.98
N HIS A 146 -10.79 13.53 -4.38
CA HIS A 146 -10.13 14.76 -4.82
C HIS A 146 -8.70 14.53 -5.34
N LEU A 147 -8.28 13.26 -5.45
CA LEU A 147 -6.90 12.93 -5.82
C LEU A 147 -6.66 13.05 -7.33
N TYR A 148 -7.69 12.92 -8.16
CA TYR A 148 -7.63 13.12 -9.62
C TYR A 148 -8.87 13.86 -10.11
N GLU A 149 -8.83 15.19 -10.12
CA GLU A 149 -10.03 16.00 -10.38
C GLU A 149 -10.33 16.15 -11.88
N ALA A 150 -9.31 16.12 -12.75
CA ALA A 150 -9.45 16.34 -14.18
C ALA A 150 -8.47 15.50 -15.04
N GLY A 151 -8.93 15.06 -16.20
CA GLY A 151 -8.14 14.36 -17.23
C GLY A 151 -8.88 13.17 -17.86
N ASP A 152 -8.33 12.64 -18.96
CA ASP A 152 -8.98 11.63 -19.80
C ASP A 152 -9.21 10.27 -19.09
N GLY A 153 -8.49 10.00 -18.00
CA GLY A 153 -8.60 8.75 -17.21
C GLY A 153 -9.49 8.83 -15.97
N ARG A 154 -10.35 9.86 -15.87
CA ARG A 154 -11.16 10.11 -14.67
C ARG A 154 -12.12 8.96 -14.36
N PHE A 155 -12.72 8.35 -15.39
CA PHE A 155 -13.67 7.26 -15.21
C PHE A 155 -13.02 6.00 -14.62
N GLU A 156 -11.83 5.64 -15.09
CA GLU A 156 -11.04 4.56 -14.50
C GLU A 156 -10.66 4.87 -13.06
N PHE A 157 -10.31 6.14 -12.79
CA PHE A 157 -9.95 6.60 -11.46
C PHE A 157 -11.13 6.57 -10.48
N ASP A 158 -12.36 6.85 -10.93
CA ASP A 158 -13.55 6.76 -10.07
C ASP A 158 -13.74 5.34 -9.51
N ARG A 159 -13.41 4.28 -10.29
CA ARG A 159 -13.39 2.90 -9.77
C ARG A 159 -12.30 2.69 -8.72
N THR A 160 -11.14 3.31 -8.90
CA THR A 160 -10.04 3.31 -7.92
C THR A 160 -10.47 4.02 -6.63
N VAL A 161 -11.20 5.12 -6.72
CA VAL A 161 -11.77 5.82 -5.55
C VAL A 161 -12.69 4.90 -4.76
N SER A 162 -13.64 4.22 -5.43
CA SER A 162 -14.55 3.28 -4.76
C SER A 162 -13.78 2.16 -4.04
N ARG A 163 -12.76 1.59 -4.68
CA ARG A 163 -11.89 0.57 -4.05
C ARG A 163 -11.15 1.13 -2.85
N LEU A 164 -10.56 2.32 -2.95
CA LEU A 164 -9.89 2.98 -1.82
C LEU A 164 -10.84 3.21 -0.65
N MET A 165 -12.10 3.59 -0.91
CA MET A 165 -13.10 3.76 0.13
C MET A 165 -13.48 2.43 0.79
N GLU A 166 -13.67 1.36 0.01
CA GLU A 166 -13.91 0.01 0.55
C GLU A 166 -12.72 -0.49 1.37
N MET A 167 -11.48 -0.28 0.92
CA MET A 167 -10.25 -0.65 1.62
C MET A 167 -10.09 0.01 3.00
N ARG A 168 -10.84 1.11 3.26
CA ARG A 168 -10.87 1.83 4.55
C ARG A 168 -11.96 1.32 5.50
N SER A 169 -12.86 0.47 5.02
CA SER A 169 -13.97 -0.04 5.84
C SER A 169 -13.49 -1.09 6.85
N ASP A 170 -14.15 -1.15 8.01
CA ASP A 170 -13.89 -2.17 9.02
C ASP A 170 -14.08 -3.60 8.46
N GLU A 171 -15.04 -3.76 7.55
CA GLU A 171 -15.30 -5.03 6.87
C GLU A 171 -14.08 -5.49 6.07
N TYR A 172 -13.51 -4.62 5.22
CA TYR A 172 -12.33 -4.94 4.44
C TYR A 172 -11.09 -5.19 5.32
N LEU A 173 -10.91 -4.37 6.36
CA LEU A 173 -9.77 -4.52 7.27
C LEU A 173 -9.84 -5.82 8.08
N ALA A 174 -11.04 -6.37 8.30
CA ALA A 174 -11.25 -7.66 8.94
C ALA A 174 -11.03 -8.87 8.01
N GLU A 175 -10.90 -8.66 6.69
CA GLU A 175 -10.61 -9.74 5.76
C GLU A 175 -9.14 -10.23 5.88
N GLY A 176 -8.93 -11.55 5.77
CA GLY A 176 -7.59 -12.14 5.73
C GLY A 176 -6.83 -11.78 4.45
N HIS A 177 -5.50 -11.68 4.50
CA HIS A 177 -4.66 -11.45 3.31
C HIS A 177 -4.64 -12.69 2.40
N GLY A 178 -4.78 -12.49 1.09
CA GLY A 178 -4.84 -13.56 0.09
C GLY A 178 -5.76 -13.20 -1.09
N GLU A 179 -5.68 -13.97 -2.17
CA GLU A 179 -6.54 -13.76 -3.37
C GLU A 179 -8.03 -13.85 -2.98
N ARG A 180 -8.84 -12.96 -3.57
CA ARG A 180 -10.27 -12.86 -3.27
C ARG A 180 -11.06 -14.11 -3.64
#